data_AF-U7Q981-F1
#
_entry.id   AF-U7Q981-F1
#
_cell.length_a   1.000
_cell.length_b   1.000
_cell.length_c   1.000
_cell.angle_alpha   90.00
_cell.angle_beta   90.00
_cell.angle_gamma   90.00
#
_symmetry.space_group_name_H-M   'P 1'
#
loop_
_entity.id
_entity.type
_entity.pdbx_description
1 polymer ?
#
loop_
_entity_poly.entity_id
_entity_poly.type
_entity_poly.pdbx_seq_one_letter_code
_entity_poly.pdbx_strand_id
1 'polypeptide(L)'
;LTINTSGLTTLNGNLTINNNIDFTQATGGTQLNADVLINSNTGNILFENSPITGTGNNLTLDTSGNISLDNVGQTGNELGELTISNANIVDLFGDIFTINNLDFTGASTVNIAESSVTLQTNSGNGNINFSGVPIEATEPENQLILNAGSGNITFNRVGTNIPLNSLLINTDGQTNLGGNINLSGVDGITFENATNIVLINDVIINTTLGNGSINFNNATINGNYNLELNAGTGNITLGTVGNNIPLNLLSINTSGLTNLGGNITISGTDGITFENATNVVLTNDVQIDTSFGNGIINFGNGTVDGNFNLQLSAGNGNIILSTFGDNESLNLLDIQTTGITTLNGNLTTNESINFTQATGGTELNTDVIINSNNGNIDFNNSPISGTGNNL
;
A
#
# COMPACT_ATOMS: atom_id res chain seq x y z
N LEU A 1 -33.43 18.97 14.39
CA LEU A 1 -33.66 18.33 15.69
C LEU A 1 -32.39 18.43 16.49
N THR A 2 -32.48 18.92 17.72
CA THR A 2 -31.36 18.92 18.65
C THR A 2 -31.76 18.10 19.87
N ILE A 3 -30.94 17.13 20.23
CA ILE A 3 -31.10 16.28 21.39
C ILE A 3 -30.13 16.76 22.47
N ASN A 4 -30.67 17.11 23.64
CA ASN A 4 -29.90 17.60 24.77
C ASN A 4 -30.27 16.77 26.02
N THR A 5 -29.40 15.83 26.37
CA THR A 5 -29.60 14.90 27.48
C THR A 5 -28.27 14.27 27.88
N SER A 6 -28.06 14.09 29.19
CA SER A 6 -26.97 13.26 29.71
C SER A 6 -27.38 11.80 29.90
N GLY A 7 -28.67 11.47 29.76
CA GLY A 7 -29.17 10.10 29.73
C GLY A 7 -29.05 9.48 28.34
N LEU A 8 -29.10 8.15 28.28
CA LEU A 8 -29.07 7.38 27.04
C LEU A 8 -30.24 7.78 26.11
N THR A 9 -29.94 8.08 24.86
CA THR A 9 -30.95 8.32 23.82
C THR A 9 -31.22 7.04 23.05
N THR A 10 -32.46 6.57 23.02
CA THR A 10 -32.82 5.34 22.28
C THR A 10 -33.58 5.66 20.99
N LEU A 11 -33.06 5.17 19.86
CA LEU A 11 -33.73 5.21 18.56
C LEU A 11 -34.40 3.86 18.28
N ASN A 12 -35.72 3.86 18.15
CA ASN A 12 -36.52 2.66 17.85
C ASN A 12 -36.96 2.57 16.39
N GLY A 13 -36.43 3.44 15.53
CA GLY A 13 -36.78 3.50 14.11
C GLY A 13 -36.19 4.73 13.43
N ASN A 14 -36.57 4.89 12.17
CA ASN A 14 -36.00 5.90 11.28
C ASN A 14 -36.29 7.34 11.74
N LEU A 15 -35.37 8.23 11.38
CA LEU A 15 -35.48 9.67 11.61
C LEU A 15 -35.32 10.40 10.28
N THR A 16 -36.33 11.19 9.88
CA THR A 16 -36.27 12.01 8.65
C THR A 16 -36.62 13.45 8.95
N ILE A 17 -35.68 14.36 8.68
CA ILE A 17 -35.80 15.81 8.96
C ILE A 17 -35.23 16.58 7.74
N ASN A 18 -35.75 17.76 7.44
CA ASN A 18 -35.23 18.66 6.40
C ASN A 18 -34.34 19.77 7.00
N ASN A 19 -33.44 19.42 7.92
CA ASN A 19 -32.57 20.32 8.68
C ASN A 19 -31.58 19.47 9.51
N ASN A 20 -30.66 20.12 10.23
CA ASN A 20 -29.69 19.48 11.09
C ASN A 20 -30.34 18.51 12.08
N ILE A 21 -29.70 17.37 12.27
CA ILE A 21 -29.96 16.39 13.31
C ILE A 21 -28.73 16.37 14.20
N ASP A 22 -28.88 16.83 15.42
CA ASP A 22 -27.77 17.17 16.30
C ASP A 22 -27.90 16.42 17.63
N PHE A 23 -27.01 15.47 17.84
CA PHE A 23 -26.84 14.67 19.06
C PHE A 23 -25.60 15.11 19.85
N THR A 24 -24.97 16.25 19.53
CA THR A 24 -23.72 16.65 20.18
C THR A 24 -23.85 16.90 21.69
N GLN A 25 -25.08 17.11 22.17
CA GLN A 25 -25.41 17.26 23.59
C GLN A 25 -26.13 16.03 24.17
N ALA A 26 -26.16 14.91 23.46
CA ALA A 26 -26.65 13.62 23.91
C ALA A 26 -25.50 12.79 24.52
N THR A 27 -24.87 13.32 25.57
CA THR A 27 -23.61 12.80 26.14
C THR A 27 -23.75 11.45 26.85
N GLY A 28 -24.98 10.99 27.09
CA GLY A 28 -25.26 9.63 27.54
C GLY A 28 -25.13 8.57 26.43
N GLY A 29 -24.83 8.97 25.20
CA GLY A 29 -24.76 8.12 24.02
C GLY A 29 -26.12 7.90 23.34
N THR A 30 -26.07 7.24 22.19
CA THR A 30 -27.24 6.87 21.38
C THR A 30 -27.29 5.36 21.20
N GLN A 31 -28.43 4.72 21.48
CA GLN A 31 -28.66 3.29 21.29
C GLN A 31 -29.69 3.04 20.18
N LEU A 32 -29.35 2.18 19.23
CA LEU A 32 -30.26 1.65 18.21
C LEU A 32 -30.92 0.37 18.75
N ASN A 33 -32.25 0.34 18.76
CA ASN A 33 -33.06 -0.84 19.15
C ASN A 33 -33.66 -1.58 17.94
N ALA A 34 -33.40 -1.08 16.74
CA ALA A 34 -33.77 -1.66 15.46
C ALA A 34 -32.76 -1.13 14.43
N ASP A 35 -32.84 -1.61 13.20
CA ASP A 35 -32.19 -0.94 12.07
C ASP A 35 -32.73 0.49 11.94
N VAL A 36 -31.83 1.45 11.72
CA VAL A 36 -32.17 2.88 11.68
C VAL A 36 -31.60 3.53 10.42
N LEU A 37 -32.47 4.20 9.68
CA LEU A 37 -32.10 5.24 8.72
C LEU A 37 -32.24 6.61 9.37
N ILE A 38 -31.17 7.42 9.32
CA ILE A 38 -31.19 8.84 9.68
C ILE A 38 -30.97 9.66 8.41
N ASN A 39 -31.99 10.41 8.01
CA ASN A 39 -31.95 11.27 6.85
C ASN A 39 -32.25 12.73 7.25
N SER A 40 -31.27 13.63 7.10
CA SER A 40 -31.44 15.07 7.37
C SER A 40 -31.68 15.90 6.10
N ASN A 41 -31.78 15.23 4.94
CA ASN A 41 -31.86 15.74 3.58
C ASN A 41 -30.75 16.73 3.26
N THR A 42 -30.88 17.96 3.73
CA THR A 42 -29.94 19.07 3.47
C THR A 42 -29.11 19.50 4.69
N GLY A 43 -29.44 19.03 5.89
CA GLY A 43 -28.77 19.44 7.13
C GLY A 43 -27.67 18.48 7.59
N ASN A 44 -26.87 18.85 8.57
CA ASN A 44 -25.84 17.95 9.11
C ASN A 44 -26.44 16.83 9.98
N ILE A 45 -25.71 15.72 10.12
CA ILE A 45 -25.99 14.67 11.11
C ILE A 45 -24.80 14.62 12.08
N LEU A 46 -24.98 15.08 13.31
CA LEU A 46 -23.87 15.30 14.25
C LEU A 46 -24.01 14.38 15.46
N PHE A 47 -23.02 13.51 15.66
CA PHE A 47 -22.91 12.61 16.81
C PHE A 47 -21.63 12.84 17.63
N GLU A 48 -20.94 13.97 17.47
CA GLU A 48 -19.74 14.30 18.27
C GLU A 48 -20.10 14.26 19.77
N ASN A 49 -19.41 13.45 20.57
CA ASN A 49 -19.70 13.19 21.99
C ASN A 49 -20.96 12.35 22.27
N SER A 50 -21.53 11.67 21.27
CA SER A 50 -22.64 10.74 21.45
C SER A 50 -22.32 9.39 20.81
N PRO A 51 -21.55 8.53 21.50
CA PRO A 51 -21.23 7.20 21.02
C PRO A 51 -22.50 6.43 20.64
N ILE A 52 -22.47 5.77 19.49
CA ILE A 52 -23.59 4.99 18.96
C ILE A 52 -23.40 3.52 19.33
N THR A 53 -24.41 2.90 19.90
CA THR A 53 -24.46 1.46 20.22
C THR A 53 -25.71 0.84 19.59
N GLY A 54 -25.75 -0.47 19.41
CA GLY A 54 -26.91 -1.13 18.81
C GLY A 54 -26.54 -2.48 18.23
N THR A 55 -26.13 -3.41 19.08
CA THR A 55 -25.51 -4.67 18.67
C THR A 55 -26.33 -5.38 17.59
N GLY A 56 -25.71 -5.63 16.44
CA GLY A 56 -26.33 -6.29 15.30
C GLY A 56 -27.34 -5.47 14.49
N ASN A 57 -27.69 -4.25 14.92
CA ASN A 57 -28.56 -3.35 14.16
C ASN A 57 -27.77 -2.55 13.12
N ASN A 58 -28.37 -2.32 11.97
CA ASN A 58 -27.78 -1.53 10.90
C ASN A 58 -28.06 -0.03 11.08
N LEU A 59 -27.08 0.79 10.71
CA LEU A 59 -27.22 2.24 10.67
C LEU A 59 -26.96 2.75 9.26
N THR A 60 -27.93 3.44 8.69
CA THR A 60 -27.78 4.15 7.42
C THR A 60 -27.89 5.65 7.68
N LEU A 61 -26.91 6.42 7.21
CA LEU A 61 -26.89 7.88 7.30
C LEU A 61 -26.96 8.49 5.91
N ASP A 62 -27.85 9.46 5.73
CA ASP A 62 -28.15 10.08 4.43
C ASP A 62 -28.33 11.59 4.57
N THR A 63 -27.39 12.35 4.00
CA THR A 63 -27.47 13.80 3.96
C THR A 63 -26.65 14.41 2.82
N SER A 64 -27.05 15.57 2.29
CA SER A 64 -26.16 16.40 1.47
C SER A 64 -25.19 17.28 2.30
N GLY A 65 -25.38 17.33 3.62
CA GLY A 65 -24.53 18.03 4.57
C GLY A 65 -23.36 17.17 5.07
N ASN A 66 -22.80 17.56 6.21
CA ASN A 66 -21.73 16.80 6.85
C ASN A 66 -22.29 15.80 7.86
N ILE A 67 -21.54 14.73 8.08
CA ILE A 67 -21.74 13.76 9.15
C ILE A 67 -20.55 13.84 10.09
N SER A 68 -20.79 13.91 11.40
CA SER A 68 -19.76 13.75 12.41
C SER A 68 -20.07 12.54 13.28
N LEU A 69 -19.12 11.62 13.42
CA LEU A 69 -19.28 10.40 14.21
C LEU A 69 -18.24 10.36 15.34
N ASP A 70 -18.71 10.14 16.56
CA ASP A 70 -17.90 9.61 17.67
C ASP A 70 -17.79 8.08 17.50
N ASN A 71 -17.45 7.35 18.57
CA ASN A 71 -17.42 5.89 18.57
C ASN A 71 -18.74 5.28 18.08
N VAL A 72 -18.67 4.34 17.14
CA VAL A 72 -19.83 3.58 16.64
C VAL A 72 -19.60 2.09 16.88
N GLY A 73 -20.38 1.50 17.77
CA GLY A 73 -20.16 0.14 18.24
C GLY A 73 -18.92 0.04 19.12
N GLN A 74 -18.62 -1.19 19.53
CA GLN A 74 -17.40 -1.53 20.27
C GLN A 74 -17.12 -3.02 20.12
N THR A 75 -15.89 -3.44 20.43
CA THR A 75 -15.54 -4.88 20.45
C THR A 75 -16.53 -5.69 21.32
N GLY A 76 -17.09 -6.74 20.73
CA GLY A 76 -18.09 -7.63 21.33
C GLY A 76 -19.52 -7.08 21.38
N ASN A 77 -19.75 -5.83 20.97
CA ASN A 77 -21.08 -5.22 20.84
C ASN A 77 -21.15 -4.37 19.56
N GLU A 78 -20.66 -4.94 18.46
CA GLU A 78 -20.56 -4.30 17.16
C GLU A 78 -21.95 -4.04 16.55
N LEU A 79 -22.08 -2.94 15.78
CA LEU A 79 -23.27 -2.72 14.95
C LEU A 79 -23.36 -3.81 13.86
N GLY A 80 -24.53 -3.97 13.25
CA GLY A 80 -24.69 -4.86 12.10
C GLY A 80 -23.88 -4.37 10.90
N GLU A 81 -24.17 -3.18 10.41
CA GLU A 81 -23.54 -2.51 9.27
C GLU A 81 -23.63 -0.99 9.48
N LEU A 82 -22.65 -0.23 8.96
CA LEU A 82 -22.73 1.21 8.84
C LEU A 82 -22.63 1.59 7.36
N THR A 83 -23.63 2.30 6.86
CA THR A 83 -23.68 2.77 5.48
C THR A 83 -23.88 4.28 5.43
N ILE A 84 -22.95 4.97 4.77
CA ILE A 84 -23.11 6.36 4.39
C ILE A 84 -23.69 6.39 2.97
N SER A 85 -24.99 6.65 2.86
CA SER A 85 -25.68 6.69 1.56
C SER A 85 -25.38 7.98 0.80
N ASN A 86 -25.21 9.08 1.53
CA ASN A 86 -24.84 10.39 0.99
C ASN A 86 -24.23 11.22 2.12
N ALA A 87 -23.12 11.90 1.83
CA ALA A 87 -22.55 12.94 2.69
C ALA A 87 -21.61 13.84 1.87
N ASN A 88 -21.54 15.12 2.21
CA ASN A 88 -20.45 15.96 1.73
C ASN A 88 -19.14 15.51 2.40
N ILE A 89 -19.08 15.57 3.73
CA ILE A 89 -17.92 15.15 4.52
C ILE A 89 -18.40 14.21 5.63
N VAL A 90 -17.61 13.19 5.94
CA VAL A 90 -17.75 12.39 7.15
C VAL A 90 -16.53 12.59 8.03
N ASP A 91 -16.71 13.22 9.19
CA ASP A 91 -15.66 13.41 10.19
C ASP A 91 -15.72 12.29 11.23
N LEU A 92 -14.62 11.54 11.36
CA LEU A 92 -14.48 10.42 12.29
C LEU A 92 -13.68 10.84 13.53
N PHE A 93 -14.38 11.08 14.62
CA PHE A 93 -13.83 11.43 15.94
C PHE A 93 -13.69 10.21 16.87
N GLY A 94 -13.96 9.01 16.37
CA GLY A 94 -13.95 7.78 17.15
C GLY A 94 -13.84 6.53 16.28
N ASP A 95 -13.58 5.41 16.94
CA ASP A 95 -13.50 4.09 16.35
C ASP A 95 -14.88 3.60 15.86
N ILE A 96 -14.90 2.78 14.82
CA ILE A 96 -16.12 2.19 14.27
C ILE A 96 -15.98 0.66 14.21
N PHE A 97 -16.91 -0.03 14.85
CA PHE A 97 -16.99 -1.49 14.92
C PHE A 97 -18.32 -1.99 14.38
N THR A 98 -18.27 -2.78 13.32
CA THR A 98 -19.42 -3.48 12.75
C THR A 98 -19.13 -4.96 12.56
N ILE A 99 -20.18 -5.77 12.47
CA ILE A 99 -20.06 -7.21 12.15
C ILE A 99 -19.88 -7.37 10.64
N ASN A 100 -20.75 -6.71 9.86
CA ASN A 100 -20.74 -6.75 8.41
C ASN A 100 -19.96 -5.55 7.87
N ASN A 101 -20.44 -4.89 6.83
CA ASN A 101 -19.63 -3.91 6.11
C ASN A 101 -19.57 -2.54 6.80
N LEU A 102 -18.52 -1.80 6.44
CA LEU A 102 -18.42 -0.37 6.55
C LEU A 102 -18.38 0.22 5.14
N ASP A 103 -19.42 0.96 4.77
CA ASP A 103 -19.55 1.55 3.45
C ASP A 103 -19.59 3.08 3.53
N PHE A 104 -18.51 3.72 3.07
CA PHE A 104 -18.38 5.16 2.99
C PHE A 104 -18.61 5.70 1.58
N THR A 105 -18.99 4.88 0.60
CA THR A 105 -19.03 5.26 -0.83
C THR A 105 -19.98 6.40 -1.18
N GLY A 106 -20.96 6.70 -0.32
CA GLY A 106 -21.83 7.88 -0.48
C GLY A 106 -21.20 9.20 -0.01
N ALA A 107 -20.03 9.19 0.63
CA ALA A 107 -19.35 10.40 1.07
C ALA A 107 -18.51 11.03 -0.05
N SER A 108 -18.34 12.36 -0.03
CA SER A 108 -17.38 13.03 -0.92
C SER A 108 -15.96 13.03 -0.36
N THR A 109 -15.80 13.03 0.97
CA THR A 109 -14.53 12.88 1.70
C THR A 109 -14.79 12.25 3.06
N VAL A 110 -13.85 11.45 3.55
CA VAL A 110 -13.82 11.00 4.96
C VAL A 110 -12.59 11.60 5.64
N ASN A 111 -12.79 12.28 6.76
CA ASN A 111 -11.71 12.85 7.57
C ASN A 111 -11.49 11.99 8.80
N ILE A 112 -10.22 11.73 9.11
CA ILE A 112 -9.79 11.16 10.38
C ILE A 112 -9.53 12.33 11.33
N ALA A 113 -10.40 12.49 12.32
CA ALA A 113 -10.45 13.66 13.19
C ALA A 113 -10.00 13.39 14.63
N GLU A 114 -9.76 12.13 15.00
CA GLU A 114 -9.12 11.73 16.25
C GLU A 114 -7.65 11.35 16.01
N SER A 115 -6.81 11.42 17.05
CA SER A 115 -5.39 11.03 16.98
C SER A 115 -5.18 9.64 16.37
N SER A 116 -6.10 8.71 16.60
CA SER A 116 -6.11 7.38 15.96
C SER A 116 -7.55 6.93 15.80
N VAL A 117 -7.92 6.47 14.60
CA VAL A 117 -9.23 5.86 14.33
C VAL A 117 -9.05 4.44 13.84
N THR A 118 -9.78 3.51 14.45
CA THR A 118 -9.87 2.11 14.08
C THR A 118 -11.22 1.84 13.43
N LEU A 119 -11.18 1.28 12.22
CA LEU A 119 -12.38 0.77 11.54
C LEU A 119 -12.30 -0.75 11.50
N GLN A 120 -13.29 -1.41 12.07
CA GLN A 120 -13.25 -2.84 12.31
C GLN A 120 -14.53 -3.54 11.84
N THR A 121 -14.31 -4.57 11.02
CA THR A 121 -15.32 -5.51 10.51
C THR A 121 -14.88 -6.98 10.68
N ASN A 122 -13.73 -7.22 11.31
CA ASN A 122 -13.08 -8.53 11.40
C ASN A 122 -13.90 -9.62 12.14
N SER A 123 -14.86 -9.27 12.99
CA SER A 123 -15.69 -10.25 13.70
C SER A 123 -16.67 -10.98 12.77
N GLY A 124 -17.13 -10.34 11.70
CA GLY A 124 -17.96 -10.94 10.66
C GLY A 124 -17.31 -10.97 9.27
N ASN A 125 -16.05 -10.57 9.15
CA ASN A 125 -15.31 -10.48 7.89
C ASN A 125 -15.98 -9.57 6.84
N GLY A 126 -16.60 -8.49 7.30
CA GLY A 126 -17.23 -7.52 6.41
C GLY A 126 -16.21 -6.65 5.68
N ASN A 127 -16.62 -6.04 4.56
CA ASN A 127 -15.74 -5.18 3.78
C ASN A 127 -15.62 -3.79 4.41
N ILE A 128 -14.49 -3.12 4.18
CA ILE A 128 -14.32 -1.68 4.45
C ILE A 128 -14.14 -0.97 3.11
N ASN A 129 -15.08 -0.11 2.74
CA ASN A 129 -15.18 0.43 1.38
C ASN A 129 -15.14 1.96 1.34
N PHE A 130 -14.04 2.49 0.78
CA PHE A 130 -13.84 3.90 0.42
C PHE A 130 -13.74 4.10 -1.10
N SER A 131 -14.35 3.22 -1.91
CA SER A 131 -14.28 3.31 -3.37
C SER A 131 -14.77 4.69 -3.85
N GLY A 132 -13.86 5.43 -4.49
CA GLY A 132 -14.15 6.78 -5.01
C GLY A 132 -14.06 7.90 -3.97
N VAL A 133 -13.75 7.58 -2.71
CA VAL A 133 -13.79 8.53 -1.59
C VAL A 133 -12.36 8.79 -1.07
N PRO A 134 -11.87 10.04 -1.14
CA PRO A 134 -10.61 10.42 -0.53
C PRO A 134 -10.70 10.37 1.00
N ILE A 135 -9.60 9.96 1.62
CA ILE A 135 -9.41 9.98 3.07
C ILE A 135 -8.38 11.05 3.40
N GLU A 136 -8.65 11.90 4.38
CA GLU A 136 -7.74 12.97 4.81
C GLU A 136 -7.55 12.94 6.34
N ALA A 137 -6.39 13.37 6.81
CA ALA A 137 -6.23 13.78 8.20
C ALA A 137 -6.94 15.13 8.44
N THR A 138 -7.29 15.42 9.68
CA THR A 138 -7.54 16.81 10.12
C THR A 138 -6.26 17.46 10.64
N GLU A 139 -5.36 16.66 11.21
CA GLU A 139 -4.09 17.05 11.81
C GLU A 139 -2.99 16.02 11.44
N PRO A 140 -1.71 16.42 11.31
CA PRO A 140 -0.63 15.55 10.82
C PRO A 140 -0.33 14.31 11.66
N GLU A 141 -0.78 14.27 12.92
CA GLU A 141 -0.63 13.13 13.83
C GLU A 141 -1.74 12.07 13.70
N ASN A 142 -2.81 12.32 12.94
CA ASN A 142 -3.93 11.38 12.87
C ASN A 142 -3.52 10.07 12.19
N GLN A 143 -3.89 8.94 12.79
CA GLN A 143 -3.59 7.59 12.32
C GLN A 143 -4.87 6.86 11.93
N LEU A 144 -4.76 5.95 10.94
CA LEU A 144 -5.87 5.10 10.53
C LEU A 144 -5.48 3.63 10.60
N ILE A 145 -6.32 2.84 11.26
CA ILE A 145 -6.21 1.38 11.35
C ILE A 145 -7.44 0.75 10.74
N LEU A 146 -7.26 -0.14 9.77
CA LEU A 146 -8.34 -0.89 9.15
C LEU A 146 -8.20 -2.39 9.45
N ASN A 147 -9.24 -2.98 10.05
CA ASN A 147 -9.28 -4.39 10.43
C ASN A 147 -10.48 -5.09 9.79
N ALA A 148 -10.28 -5.85 8.72
CA ALA A 148 -11.37 -6.50 7.99
C ALA A 148 -11.43 -8.02 8.10
N GLY A 149 -10.52 -8.68 8.82
CA GLY A 149 -10.48 -10.15 8.85
C GLY A 149 -10.29 -10.67 7.43
N SER A 150 -11.25 -11.42 6.90
CA SER A 150 -11.28 -11.84 5.48
C SER A 150 -12.08 -10.95 4.54
N GLY A 151 -12.63 -9.85 5.04
CA GLY A 151 -13.31 -8.84 4.23
C GLY A 151 -12.34 -8.01 3.39
N ASN A 152 -12.79 -7.57 2.23
CA ASN A 152 -11.98 -6.74 1.35
C ASN A 152 -11.86 -5.32 1.90
N ILE A 153 -10.74 -4.68 1.61
CA ILE A 153 -10.50 -3.26 1.89
C ILE A 153 -10.32 -2.55 0.55
N THR A 154 -11.04 -1.45 0.31
CA THR A 154 -10.92 -0.68 -0.94
C THR A 154 -10.65 0.78 -0.64
N PHE A 155 -9.56 1.32 -1.19
CA PHE A 155 -9.16 2.72 -1.06
C PHE A 155 -9.20 3.46 -2.40
N ASN A 156 -9.37 4.78 -2.32
CA ASN A 156 -9.05 5.69 -3.40
C ASN A 156 -7.75 6.45 -3.05
N ARG A 157 -7.84 7.77 -2.81
CA ARG A 157 -6.72 8.63 -2.41
C ARG A 157 -6.67 8.76 -0.90
N VAL A 158 -5.47 8.83 -0.35
CA VAL A 158 -5.23 9.06 1.08
C VAL A 158 -4.26 10.23 1.24
N GLY A 159 -4.63 11.21 2.06
CA GLY A 159 -3.77 12.30 2.47
C GLY A 159 -3.37 13.24 1.34
N THR A 160 -4.28 13.56 0.40
CA THR A 160 -3.94 14.49 -0.69
C THR A 160 -3.68 15.89 -0.15
N ASN A 161 -4.54 16.36 0.77
CA ASN A 161 -4.48 17.71 1.31
C ASN A 161 -3.74 17.72 2.64
N ILE A 162 -4.08 16.78 3.53
CA ILE A 162 -3.47 16.62 4.85
C ILE A 162 -3.10 15.15 5.00
N PRO A 163 -1.80 14.80 4.89
CA PRO A 163 -1.33 13.43 5.06
C PRO A 163 -1.64 12.87 6.45
N LEU A 164 -2.08 11.61 6.51
CA LEU A 164 -2.15 10.86 7.76
C LEU A 164 -0.73 10.62 8.30
N ASN A 165 -0.60 10.42 9.61
CA ASN A 165 0.65 10.03 10.21
C ASN A 165 1.06 8.62 9.78
N SER A 166 0.15 7.66 9.95
CA SER A 166 0.37 6.26 9.63
C SER A 166 -0.91 5.59 9.13
N LEU A 167 -0.74 4.49 8.42
CA LEU A 167 -1.83 3.65 7.91
C LEU A 167 -1.51 2.18 8.15
N LEU A 168 -2.37 1.49 8.91
CA LEU A 168 -2.28 0.05 9.12
C LEU A 168 -3.45 -0.64 8.42
N ILE A 169 -3.14 -1.62 7.58
CA ILE A 169 -4.12 -2.40 6.81
C ILE A 169 -4.01 -3.86 7.25
N ASN A 170 -5.07 -4.36 7.88
CA ASN A 170 -5.13 -5.70 8.44
C ASN A 170 -6.34 -6.46 7.87
N THR A 171 -6.09 -7.17 6.78
CA THR A 171 -7.06 -8.09 6.16
C THR A 171 -6.30 -9.21 5.47
N ASP A 172 -6.82 -10.44 5.49
CA ASP A 172 -6.36 -11.52 4.60
C ASP A 172 -7.16 -11.57 3.28
N GLY A 173 -8.22 -10.75 3.17
CA GLY A 173 -8.96 -10.47 1.95
C GLY A 173 -8.21 -9.58 0.96
N GLN A 174 -8.86 -9.22 -0.14
CA GLN A 174 -8.26 -8.38 -1.18
C GLN A 174 -8.20 -6.91 -0.73
N THR A 175 -7.04 -6.30 -0.85
CA THR A 175 -6.88 -4.84 -0.74
C THR A 175 -6.83 -4.21 -2.12
N ASN A 176 -7.80 -3.35 -2.45
CA ASN A 176 -7.81 -2.59 -3.71
C ASN A 176 -7.24 -1.18 -3.48
N LEU A 177 -6.20 -0.82 -4.24
CA LEU A 177 -5.58 0.50 -4.20
C LEU A 177 -5.97 1.30 -5.45
N GLY A 178 -6.82 2.31 -5.27
CA GLY A 178 -7.37 3.11 -6.37
C GLY A 178 -6.80 4.50 -6.54
N GLY A 179 -5.78 4.89 -5.76
CA GLY A 179 -5.15 6.20 -5.88
C GLY A 179 -3.94 6.37 -4.96
N ASN A 180 -3.36 7.56 -5.02
CA ASN A 180 -2.15 7.89 -4.28
C ASN A 180 -2.37 7.92 -2.77
N ILE A 181 -1.34 7.53 -2.03
CA ILE A 181 -1.29 7.51 -0.56
C ILE A 181 -0.13 8.40 -0.12
N ASN A 182 -0.40 9.47 0.63
CA ASN A 182 0.63 10.29 1.24
C ASN A 182 0.54 10.21 2.76
N LEU A 183 1.68 9.97 3.42
CA LEU A 183 1.80 9.89 4.87
C LEU A 183 2.95 10.76 5.37
N SER A 184 2.82 11.27 6.59
CA SER A 184 3.76 12.21 7.23
C SER A 184 4.50 11.64 8.44
N GLY A 185 4.11 10.48 8.95
CA GLY A 185 4.70 9.86 10.14
C GLY A 185 5.83 8.89 9.83
N VAL A 186 6.60 8.59 10.88
CA VAL A 186 7.76 7.69 10.85
C VAL A 186 7.38 6.21 10.73
N ASP A 187 6.14 5.85 11.07
CA ASP A 187 5.65 4.48 10.98
C ASP A 187 5.24 4.13 9.55
N GLY A 188 4.84 5.12 8.75
CA GLY A 188 4.46 4.94 7.34
C GLY A 188 3.24 4.03 7.17
N ILE A 189 3.33 3.08 6.23
CA ILE A 189 2.24 2.16 5.88
C ILE A 189 2.67 0.70 6.06
N THR A 190 1.79 -0.09 6.67
CA THR A 190 1.98 -1.55 6.79
C THR A 190 0.73 -2.31 6.37
N PHE A 191 0.92 -3.28 5.47
CA PHE A 191 -0.08 -4.26 5.06
C PHE A 191 0.10 -5.55 5.87
N GLU A 192 -0.32 -5.52 7.14
CA GLU A 192 0.03 -6.50 8.17
C GLU A 192 -0.28 -7.95 7.77
N ASN A 193 -1.55 -8.22 7.42
CA ASN A 193 -2.01 -9.56 7.06
C ASN A 193 -2.45 -9.68 5.59
N ALA A 194 -2.19 -8.66 4.78
CA ALA A 194 -2.58 -8.65 3.38
C ALA A 194 -1.92 -9.80 2.62
N THR A 195 -2.74 -10.57 1.91
CA THR A 195 -2.25 -11.65 1.04
C THR A 195 -2.26 -11.24 -0.43
N ASN A 196 -3.23 -10.41 -0.82
CA ASN A 196 -3.42 -9.95 -2.19
C ASN A 196 -3.79 -8.46 -2.23
N ILE A 197 -2.99 -7.70 -2.98
CA ILE A 197 -3.16 -6.28 -3.22
C ILE A 197 -3.36 -6.08 -4.72
N VAL A 198 -4.41 -5.36 -5.10
CA VAL A 198 -4.75 -5.09 -6.49
C VAL A 198 -4.77 -3.59 -6.74
N LEU A 199 -3.91 -3.13 -7.65
CA LEU A 199 -3.96 -1.77 -8.17
C LEU A 199 -5.14 -1.68 -9.16
N ILE A 200 -6.02 -0.71 -8.95
CA ILE A 200 -7.13 -0.41 -9.86
C ILE A 200 -6.94 0.93 -10.59
N ASN A 201 -5.82 1.62 -10.31
CA ASN A 201 -5.31 2.80 -10.99
C ASN A 201 -3.78 2.84 -10.81
N ASP A 202 -3.11 3.81 -11.44
CA ASP A 202 -1.74 4.17 -11.07
C ASP A 202 -1.70 4.65 -9.61
N VAL A 203 -0.70 4.19 -8.86
CA VAL A 203 -0.57 4.47 -7.43
C VAL A 203 0.84 4.95 -7.11
N ILE A 204 0.91 6.08 -6.41
CA ILE A 204 2.10 6.55 -5.72
C ILE A 204 1.87 6.38 -4.22
N ILE A 205 2.75 5.65 -3.53
CA ILE A 205 2.84 5.64 -2.07
C ILE A 205 4.02 6.51 -1.66
N ASN A 206 3.74 7.59 -0.94
CA ASN A 206 4.72 8.58 -0.54
C ASN A 206 4.74 8.78 0.98
N THR A 207 5.83 8.36 1.62
CA THR A 207 6.08 8.52 3.06
C THR A 207 7.29 9.42 3.33
N THR A 208 7.78 10.15 2.31
CA THR A 208 9.02 10.96 2.38
C THR A 208 8.98 12.09 3.41
N LEU A 209 7.79 12.59 3.77
CA LEU A 209 7.65 13.63 4.80
C LEU A 209 8.08 13.13 6.18
N GLY A 210 7.72 11.88 6.52
CA GLY A 210 8.07 11.25 7.79
C GLY A 210 9.27 10.30 7.70
N ASN A 211 9.75 10.01 6.49
CA ASN A 211 10.62 8.86 6.21
C ASN A 211 10.05 7.55 6.73
N GLY A 212 8.72 7.40 6.64
CA GLY A 212 8.01 6.21 7.08
C GLY A 212 8.30 5.01 6.19
N SER A 213 8.24 3.81 6.75
CA SER A 213 8.43 2.59 5.95
C SER A 213 7.21 2.30 5.07
N ILE A 214 7.43 1.61 3.95
CA ILE A 214 6.38 1.03 3.11
C ILE A 214 6.53 -0.49 3.19
N ASN A 215 5.66 -1.14 3.95
CA ASN A 215 5.78 -2.57 4.22
C ASN A 215 4.59 -3.36 3.64
N PHE A 216 4.83 -4.06 2.53
CA PHE A 216 3.86 -4.98 1.93
C PHE A 216 3.92 -6.39 2.56
N ASN A 217 4.81 -6.62 3.52
CA ASN A 217 5.13 -7.95 4.04
C ASN A 217 5.34 -8.95 2.89
N ASN A 218 4.55 -10.03 2.87
CA ASN A 218 4.61 -11.07 1.84
C ASN A 218 3.42 -10.99 0.86
N ALA A 219 2.67 -9.88 0.84
CA ALA A 219 1.52 -9.72 -0.03
C ALA A 219 1.90 -9.84 -1.51
N THR A 220 1.02 -10.44 -2.31
CA THR A 220 1.15 -10.36 -3.77
C THR A 220 0.53 -9.07 -4.27
N ILE A 221 1.25 -8.29 -5.07
CA ILE A 221 0.81 -7.02 -5.63
C ILE A 221 0.56 -7.21 -7.12
N ASN A 222 -0.67 -6.98 -7.58
CA ASN A 222 -1.11 -7.19 -8.96
C ASN A 222 -1.79 -5.93 -9.53
N GLY A 223 -1.89 -5.84 -10.86
CA GLY A 223 -2.69 -4.83 -11.55
C GLY A 223 -1.91 -4.17 -12.69
N ASN A 224 -2.52 -4.02 -13.86
CA ASN A 224 -1.86 -3.50 -15.06
C ASN A 224 -1.70 -1.96 -15.03
N TYR A 225 -1.09 -1.46 -13.96
CA TYR A 225 -0.91 -0.04 -13.64
C TYR A 225 0.52 0.19 -13.12
N ASN A 226 0.88 1.46 -12.97
CA ASN A 226 2.16 1.87 -12.41
C ASN A 226 2.10 1.87 -10.88
N LEU A 227 3.18 1.41 -10.24
CA LEU A 227 3.41 1.56 -8.81
C LEU A 227 4.71 2.30 -8.55
N GLU A 228 4.63 3.42 -7.84
CA GLU A 228 5.78 4.18 -7.38
C GLU A 228 5.81 4.22 -5.85
N LEU A 229 6.96 3.87 -5.28
CA LEU A 229 7.19 3.78 -3.84
C LEU A 229 8.28 4.77 -3.42
N ASN A 230 7.90 5.82 -2.69
CA ASN A 230 8.79 6.88 -2.23
C ASN A 230 8.86 6.89 -0.70
N ALA A 231 9.98 6.43 -0.13
CA ALA A 231 10.12 6.28 1.33
C ALA A 231 11.18 7.18 1.99
N GLY A 232 11.89 8.01 1.23
CA GLY A 232 12.92 8.90 1.82
C GLY A 232 14.06 8.06 2.41
N THR A 233 14.18 8.03 3.75
CA THR A 233 15.09 7.09 4.45
C THR A 233 14.38 5.86 5.04
N GLY A 234 13.06 5.77 4.90
CA GLY A 234 12.25 4.64 5.37
C GLY A 234 12.47 3.39 4.55
N ASN A 235 12.29 2.21 5.15
CA ASN A 235 12.52 0.95 4.45
C ASN A 235 11.35 0.63 3.51
N ILE A 236 11.63 -0.12 2.45
CA ILE A 236 10.62 -0.69 1.56
C ILE A 236 10.74 -2.21 1.64
N THR A 237 9.64 -2.91 1.93
CA THR A 237 9.60 -4.39 1.92
C THR A 237 8.56 -4.85 0.93
N LEU A 238 8.99 -5.66 -0.04
CA LEU A 238 8.16 -6.19 -1.12
C LEU A 238 7.98 -7.71 -0.98
N GLY A 239 6.72 -8.13 -1.17
CA GLY A 239 6.37 -9.51 -1.47
C GLY A 239 6.51 -9.80 -2.97
N THR A 240 5.63 -10.66 -3.48
CA THR A 240 5.59 -10.98 -4.92
C THR A 240 4.89 -9.86 -5.68
N VAL A 241 5.39 -9.51 -6.87
CA VAL A 241 4.81 -8.47 -7.73
C VAL A 241 4.46 -9.06 -9.09
N GLY A 242 3.24 -8.84 -9.56
CA GLY A 242 2.83 -9.13 -10.92
C GLY A 242 2.56 -10.61 -11.25
N ASN A 243 2.44 -11.49 -10.25
CA ASN A 243 2.29 -12.93 -10.45
C ASN A 243 1.03 -13.33 -11.25
N ASN A 244 -0.08 -12.62 -11.05
CA ASN A 244 -1.34 -12.90 -11.76
C ASN A 244 -1.62 -11.86 -12.85
N ILE A 245 -1.42 -10.59 -12.52
CA ILE A 245 -1.56 -9.47 -13.45
C ILE A 245 -0.30 -8.61 -13.28
N PRO A 246 0.67 -8.71 -14.21
CA PRO A 246 1.88 -7.91 -14.19
C PRO A 246 1.60 -6.41 -14.05
N LEU A 247 2.50 -5.70 -13.36
CA LEU A 247 2.44 -4.24 -13.32
C LEU A 247 2.93 -3.65 -14.64
N ASN A 248 2.55 -2.41 -14.94
CA ASN A 248 3.10 -1.70 -16.09
C ASN A 248 4.49 -1.11 -15.75
N LEU A 249 4.68 -0.61 -14.54
CA LEU A 249 5.94 -0.04 -14.04
C LEU A 249 6.04 -0.32 -12.55
N LEU A 250 7.27 -0.58 -12.07
CA LEU A 250 7.61 -0.49 -10.65
C LEU A 250 8.79 0.46 -10.44
N SER A 251 8.58 1.52 -9.66
CA SER A 251 9.62 2.47 -9.27
C SER A 251 9.81 2.45 -7.76
N ILE A 252 11.06 2.23 -7.32
CA ILE A 252 11.43 2.13 -5.91
C ILE A 252 12.45 3.22 -5.61
N ASN A 253 12.07 4.12 -4.69
CA ASN A 253 12.84 5.30 -4.34
C ASN A 253 12.97 5.41 -2.82
N THR A 254 14.09 4.90 -2.30
CA THR A 254 14.44 5.02 -0.90
C THR A 254 15.95 4.94 -0.67
N SER A 255 16.45 5.76 0.23
CA SER A 255 17.80 5.61 0.78
C SER A 255 17.87 4.66 1.99
N GLY A 256 16.72 4.15 2.43
CA GLY A 256 16.60 3.06 3.39
C GLY A 256 16.81 1.69 2.74
N LEU A 257 16.58 0.63 3.52
CA LEU A 257 16.70 -0.76 3.05
C LEU A 257 15.52 -1.13 2.14
N THR A 258 15.80 -1.76 1.00
CA THR A 258 14.79 -2.41 0.14
C THR A 258 14.89 -3.93 0.29
N ASN A 259 13.91 -4.56 0.92
CA ASN A 259 13.84 -6.02 1.03
C ASN A 259 13.02 -6.61 -0.13
N LEU A 260 13.63 -7.54 -0.88
CA LEU A 260 12.98 -8.28 -1.95
C LEU A 260 12.78 -9.74 -1.54
N GLY A 261 11.53 -10.10 -1.23
CA GLY A 261 11.18 -11.45 -0.78
C GLY A 261 10.45 -12.32 -1.80
N GLY A 262 10.12 -11.80 -2.99
CA GLY A 262 9.35 -12.53 -3.99
C GLY A 262 9.67 -12.12 -5.42
N ASN A 263 9.17 -12.91 -6.37
CA ASN A 263 9.35 -12.66 -7.80
C ASN A 263 8.64 -11.37 -8.23
N ILE A 264 9.16 -10.73 -9.27
CA ILE A 264 8.63 -9.50 -9.83
C ILE A 264 8.41 -9.69 -11.33
N THR A 265 7.20 -9.43 -11.80
CA THR A 265 6.86 -9.44 -13.23
C THR A 265 6.26 -8.11 -13.65
N ILE A 266 6.86 -7.48 -14.66
CA ILE A 266 6.43 -6.19 -15.22
C ILE A 266 6.20 -6.35 -16.73
N SER A 267 5.07 -5.86 -17.24
CA SER A 267 4.71 -5.96 -18.66
C SER A 267 4.92 -4.67 -19.45
N GLY A 268 5.17 -3.53 -18.80
CA GLY A 268 5.41 -2.26 -19.49
C GLY A 268 6.86 -2.09 -19.95
N THR A 269 7.04 -1.17 -20.90
CA THR A 269 8.33 -0.90 -21.56
C THR A 269 9.33 -0.15 -20.69
N ASP A 270 8.85 0.54 -19.66
CA ASP A 270 9.72 1.27 -18.73
C ASP A 270 10.32 0.32 -17.67
N GLY A 271 9.65 -0.80 -17.40
CA GLY A 271 10.17 -1.89 -16.57
C GLY A 271 10.22 -1.58 -15.08
N ILE A 272 11.36 -1.84 -14.45
CA ILE A 272 11.59 -1.65 -13.02
C ILE A 272 12.85 -0.84 -12.76
N THR A 273 12.76 0.08 -11.81
CA THR A 273 13.90 0.90 -11.37
C THR A 273 14.04 0.94 -9.85
N PHE A 274 15.28 0.79 -9.42
CA PHE A 274 15.81 0.99 -8.07
C PHE A 274 16.83 2.14 -8.08
N GLU A 275 16.74 3.09 -9.03
CA GLU A 275 17.80 4.08 -9.28
C GLU A 275 18.23 4.86 -8.02
N ASN A 276 17.28 5.14 -7.14
CA ASN A 276 17.52 5.84 -5.88
C ASN A 276 17.61 4.91 -4.66
N ALA A 277 17.54 3.59 -4.86
CA ALA A 277 17.78 2.60 -3.81
C ALA A 277 19.26 2.55 -3.45
N THR A 278 19.59 2.66 -2.17
CA THR A 278 20.98 2.58 -1.69
C THR A 278 21.39 1.15 -1.35
N ASN A 279 20.47 0.35 -0.82
CA ASN A 279 20.72 -1.04 -0.42
C ASN A 279 19.48 -1.90 -0.71
N VAL A 280 19.63 -2.87 -1.61
CA VAL A 280 18.64 -3.90 -1.92
C VAL A 280 19.12 -5.21 -1.33
N VAL A 281 18.28 -5.87 -0.53
CA VAL A 281 18.60 -7.17 0.08
C VAL A 281 17.57 -8.21 -0.35
N LEU A 282 18.07 -9.33 -0.88
CA LEU A 282 17.26 -10.50 -1.18
C LEU A 282 17.01 -11.28 0.12
N THR A 283 15.75 -11.62 0.36
CA THR A 283 15.36 -12.46 1.51
C THR A 283 14.88 -13.85 1.10
N ASN A 284 14.79 -14.09 -0.22
CA ASN A 284 14.50 -15.37 -0.87
C ASN A 284 15.16 -15.38 -2.26
N ASP A 285 15.07 -16.51 -2.96
CA ASP A 285 15.33 -16.54 -4.40
C ASP A 285 14.33 -15.62 -5.13
N VAL A 286 14.86 -14.78 -6.03
CA VAL A 286 14.08 -13.76 -6.74
C VAL A 286 14.32 -13.87 -8.25
N GLN A 287 13.23 -13.90 -9.00
CA GLN A 287 13.21 -13.64 -10.43
C GLN A 287 12.58 -12.27 -10.69
N ILE A 288 13.27 -11.42 -11.45
CA ILE A 288 12.73 -10.19 -12.02
C ILE A 288 12.58 -10.39 -13.53
N ASP A 289 11.34 -10.34 -14.01
CA ASP A 289 10.99 -10.56 -15.41
C ASP A 289 10.24 -9.36 -16.00
N THR A 290 10.90 -8.65 -16.90
CA THR A 290 10.34 -7.56 -17.72
C THR A 290 10.27 -7.95 -19.20
N SER A 291 10.54 -9.22 -19.53
CA SER A 291 10.76 -9.68 -20.91
C SER A 291 9.53 -9.58 -21.81
N PHE A 292 8.32 -9.66 -21.23
CA PHE A 292 7.08 -9.47 -21.98
C PHE A 292 6.98 -8.05 -22.58
N GLY A 293 7.31 -7.03 -21.77
CA GLY A 293 7.31 -5.63 -22.17
C GLY A 293 8.59 -5.18 -22.86
N ASN A 294 9.66 -5.99 -22.79
CA ASN A 294 11.03 -5.55 -23.05
C ASN A 294 11.44 -4.38 -22.13
N GLY A 295 10.95 -4.39 -20.89
CA GLY A 295 11.20 -3.32 -19.93
C GLY A 295 12.63 -3.32 -19.42
N ILE A 296 13.13 -2.16 -19.00
CA ILE A 296 14.45 -2.03 -18.39
C ILE A 296 14.43 -2.66 -16.98
N ILE A 297 15.54 -3.26 -16.56
CA ILE A 297 15.82 -3.57 -15.16
C ILE A 297 16.98 -2.68 -14.72
N ASN A 298 16.75 -1.72 -13.82
CA ASN A 298 17.76 -0.76 -13.39
C ASN A 298 18.01 -0.79 -11.88
N PHE A 299 19.18 -1.23 -11.44
CA PHE A 299 19.58 -1.22 -10.03
C PHE A 299 20.29 0.07 -9.57
N GLY A 300 20.45 1.06 -10.46
CA GLY A 300 21.07 2.33 -10.12
C GLY A 300 22.53 2.18 -9.68
N ASN A 301 22.84 2.76 -8.52
CA ASN A 301 24.19 2.81 -7.95
C ASN A 301 24.27 2.20 -6.53
N GLY A 302 23.19 1.62 -6.03
CA GLY A 302 23.15 0.98 -4.70
C GLY A 302 23.84 -0.38 -4.65
N THR A 303 23.82 -1.03 -3.49
CA THR A 303 24.23 -2.44 -3.36
C THR A 303 23.05 -3.39 -3.53
N VAL A 304 23.32 -4.59 -4.05
CA VAL A 304 22.38 -5.71 -4.07
C VAL A 304 23.03 -6.89 -3.36
N ASP A 305 22.50 -7.29 -2.21
CA ASP A 305 23.10 -8.29 -1.31
C ASP A 305 22.10 -9.41 -0.95
N GLY A 306 22.60 -10.49 -0.35
CA GLY A 306 21.81 -11.58 0.23
C GLY A 306 22.09 -12.93 -0.42
N ASN A 307 22.35 -13.98 0.38
CA ASN A 307 22.78 -15.31 -0.10
C ASN A 307 21.65 -16.15 -0.75
N PHE A 308 21.07 -15.61 -1.82
CA PHE A 308 19.99 -16.20 -2.61
C PHE A 308 20.27 -16.08 -4.11
N ASN A 309 19.50 -16.81 -4.91
CA ASN A 309 19.59 -16.74 -6.36
C ASN A 309 18.85 -15.49 -6.87
N LEU A 310 19.46 -14.80 -7.84
CA LEU A 310 18.84 -13.70 -8.56
C LEU A 310 18.84 -13.98 -10.06
N GLN A 311 17.66 -14.01 -10.65
CA GLN A 311 17.47 -14.11 -12.10
C GLN A 311 16.87 -12.81 -12.64
N LEU A 312 17.48 -12.27 -13.69
CA LEU A 312 17.06 -11.04 -14.36
C LEU A 312 16.74 -11.35 -15.82
N SER A 313 15.51 -11.10 -16.26
CA SER A 313 15.04 -11.36 -17.63
C SER A 313 14.40 -10.12 -18.23
N ALA A 314 15.00 -9.52 -19.26
CA ALA A 314 14.53 -8.24 -19.81
C ALA A 314 14.10 -8.29 -21.28
N GLY A 315 14.10 -9.45 -21.95
CA GLY A 315 13.78 -9.50 -23.37
C GLY A 315 14.77 -8.62 -24.15
N ASN A 316 14.29 -7.63 -24.91
CA ASN A 316 15.14 -6.61 -25.56
C ASN A 316 15.49 -5.41 -24.65
N GLY A 317 14.95 -5.35 -23.43
CA GLY A 317 15.23 -4.28 -22.48
C GLY A 317 16.64 -4.37 -21.90
N ASN A 318 17.22 -3.23 -21.54
CA ASN A 318 18.54 -3.21 -20.93
C ASN A 318 18.49 -3.71 -19.48
N ILE A 319 19.60 -4.30 -19.02
CA ILE A 319 19.82 -4.65 -17.62
C ILE A 319 20.99 -3.80 -17.13
N ILE A 320 20.73 -2.93 -16.15
CA ILE A 320 21.73 -2.02 -15.57
C ILE A 320 22.02 -2.51 -14.16
N LEU A 321 23.20 -3.10 -13.99
CA LEU A 321 23.67 -3.65 -12.73
C LEU A 321 24.48 -2.61 -11.96
N SER A 322 24.31 -2.61 -10.64
CA SER A 322 25.12 -1.87 -9.68
C SER A 322 26.16 -2.79 -9.04
N THR A 323 26.60 -2.50 -7.81
CA THR A 323 27.46 -3.42 -7.05
C THR A 323 26.64 -4.54 -6.42
N PHE A 324 26.99 -5.79 -6.70
CA PHE A 324 26.27 -6.97 -6.21
C PHE A 324 27.17 -7.80 -5.30
N GLY A 325 26.66 -8.20 -4.13
CA GLY A 325 27.31 -9.10 -3.20
C GLY A 325 28.49 -8.51 -2.41
N ASP A 326 28.49 -7.20 -2.17
CA ASP A 326 29.57 -6.48 -1.47
C ASP A 326 29.56 -6.76 0.03
N ASN A 327 28.37 -6.77 0.65
CA ASN A 327 28.21 -7.06 2.08
C ASN A 327 27.89 -8.54 2.31
N GLU A 328 27.01 -9.09 1.49
CA GLU A 328 26.64 -10.51 1.52
C GLU A 328 26.50 -11.01 0.08
N SER A 329 27.42 -11.88 -0.33
CA SER A 329 27.45 -12.43 -1.68
C SER A 329 26.13 -13.10 -2.06
N LEU A 330 25.68 -12.88 -3.30
CA LEU A 330 24.55 -13.63 -3.82
C LEU A 330 24.90 -15.11 -3.94
N ASN A 331 23.91 -15.99 -3.98
CA ASN A 331 24.20 -17.39 -4.29
C ASN A 331 24.57 -17.54 -5.76
N LEU A 332 23.67 -17.14 -6.66
CA LEU A 332 23.83 -17.20 -8.12
C LEU A 332 23.25 -15.94 -8.77
N LEU A 333 23.85 -15.49 -9.87
CA LEU A 333 23.32 -14.42 -10.71
C LEU A 333 23.13 -14.92 -12.15
N ASP A 334 21.90 -14.86 -12.65
CA ASP A 334 21.53 -15.26 -14.02
C ASP A 334 20.95 -14.07 -14.79
N ILE A 335 21.51 -13.77 -15.96
CA ILE A 335 21.19 -12.56 -16.74
C ILE A 335 20.73 -12.97 -18.14
N GLN A 336 19.51 -12.61 -18.48
CA GLN A 336 18.86 -12.95 -19.75
C GLN A 336 18.32 -11.69 -20.43
N THR A 337 19.03 -11.23 -21.46
CA THR A 337 18.60 -10.08 -22.25
C THR A 337 19.27 -10.05 -23.63
N THR A 338 18.56 -9.62 -24.65
CA THR A 338 19.12 -9.24 -25.95
C THR A 338 19.46 -7.75 -26.01
N GLY A 339 19.05 -6.96 -25.02
CA GLY A 339 19.51 -5.60 -24.77
C GLY A 339 20.90 -5.56 -24.15
N ILE A 340 21.41 -4.35 -23.89
CA ILE A 340 22.73 -4.17 -23.27
C ILE A 340 22.66 -4.51 -21.79
N THR A 341 23.65 -5.26 -21.31
CA THR A 341 23.91 -5.41 -19.88
C THR A 341 25.01 -4.43 -19.46
N THR A 342 24.68 -3.41 -18.67
CA THR A 342 25.65 -2.44 -18.16
C THR A 342 26.13 -2.83 -16.76
N LEU A 343 27.43 -2.84 -16.53
CA LEU A 343 28.04 -3.06 -15.21
C LEU A 343 28.57 -1.74 -14.65
N ASN A 344 27.92 -1.24 -13.59
CA ASN A 344 28.34 -0.05 -12.85
C ASN A 344 29.11 -0.37 -11.57
N GLY A 345 29.30 -1.65 -11.23
CA GLY A 345 29.94 -2.07 -9.99
C GLY A 345 30.44 -3.51 -10.03
N ASN A 346 31.11 -3.91 -8.96
CA ASN A 346 31.65 -5.27 -8.80
C ASN A 346 30.51 -6.27 -8.61
N LEU A 347 30.73 -7.51 -9.04
CA LEU A 347 29.78 -8.61 -8.86
C LEU A 347 30.43 -9.72 -8.05
N THR A 348 29.83 -10.11 -6.93
CA THR A 348 30.30 -11.22 -6.10
C THR A 348 29.18 -12.21 -5.83
N THR A 349 29.42 -13.49 -6.13
CA THR A 349 28.50 -14.60 -5.86
C THR A 349 29.24 -15.80 -5.28
N ASN A 350 28.52 -16.71 -4.63
CA ASN A 350 29.06 -17.97 -4.09
C ASN A 350 29.15 -19.09 -5.14
N GLU A 351 28.23 -19.07 -6.10
CA GLU A 351 28.14 -19.97 -7.24
C GLU A 351 28.33 -19.20 -8.55
N SER A 352 27.54 -19.50 -9.58
CA SER A 352 27.83 -19.03 -10.94
C SER A 352 27.29 -17.63 -11.22
N ILE A 353 27.95 -16.93 -12.15
CA ILE A 353 27.48 -15.70 -12.77
C ILE A 353 27.32 -15.97 -14.27
N ASN A 354 26.08 -15.95 -14.74
CA ASN A 354 25.71 -16.41 -16.07
C ASN A 354 25.25 -15.25 -16.97
N PHE A 355 26.04 -14.94 -18.01
CA PHE A 355 25.72 -14.00 -19.08
C PHE A 355 25.45 -14.71 -20.42
N THR A 356 25.28 -16.04 -20.46
CA THR A 356 25.13 -16.79 -21.72
C THR A 356 23.92 -16.35 -22.56
N GLN A 357 22.92 -15.79 -21.89
CA GLN A 357 21.69 -15.26 -22.50
C GLN A 357 21.67 -13.72 -22.56
N ALA A 358 22.77 -13.05 -22.21
CA ALA A 358 22.96 -11.60 -22.34
C ALA A 358 23.49 -11.23 -23.74
N THR A 359 22.79 -11.63 -24.80
CA THR A 359 23.32 -11.62 -26.18
C THR A 359 23.47 -10.22 -26.79
N GLY A 360 22.91 -9.18 -26.16
CA GLY A 360 23.11 -7.80 -26.59
C GLY A 360 24.53 -7.28 -26.30
N GLY A 361 25.25 -7.95 -25.41
CA GLY A 361 26.59 -7.59 -24.96
C GLY A 361 26.61 -7.01 -23.56
N THR A 362 27.82 -6.96 -23.00
CA THR A 362 28.12 -6.40 -21.68
C THR A 362 28.97 -5.15 -21.84
N GLU A 363 28.55 -4.04 -21.24
CA GLU A 363 29.26 -2.77 -21.22
C GLU A 363 29.77 -2.46 -19.81
N LEU A 364 31.06 -2.18 -19.68
CA LEU A 364 31.69 -1.75 -18.44
C LEU A 364 31.65 -0.22 -18.37
N ASN A 365 30.95 0.33 -17.39
CA ASN A 365 30.89 1.78 -17.14
C ASN A 365 31.94 2.25 -16.11
N THR A 366 32.57 1.30 -15.43
CA THR A 366 33.68 1.48 -14.49
C THR A 366 34.64 0.29 -14.62
N ASP A 367 35.80 0.35 -13.95
CA ASP A 367 36.54 -0.87 -13.62
C ASP A 367 35.65 -1.79 -12.78
N VAL A 368 35.57 -3.07 -13.16
CA VAL A 368 34.69 -4.07 -12.55
C VAL A 368 35.50 -5.30 -12.16
N ILE A 369 35.24 -5.84 -10.97
CA ILE A 369 35.71 -7.17 -10.55
C ILE A 369 34.49 -8.09 -10.51
N ILE A 370 34.61 -9.26 -11.15
CA ILE A 370 33.61 -10.33 -11.09
C ILE A 370 34.21 -11.52 -10.35
N ASN A 371 33.60 -11.89 -9.23
CA ASN A 371 34.03 -13.02 -8.40
C ASN A 371 32.86 -14.00 -8.19
N SER A 372 32.98 -15.20 -8.74
CA SER A 372 32.02 -16.30 -8.55
C SER A 372 32.42 -17.23 -7.40
N ASN A 373 33.45 -16.91 -6.62
CA ASN A 373 34.07 -17.77 -5.62
C ASN A 373 34.38 -19.17 -6.16
N ASN A 374 33.44 -20.11 -6.07
CA ASN A 374 33.56 -21.49 -6.54
C ASN A 374 32.82 -21.79 -7.87
N GLY A 375 31.97 -20.89 -8.37
CA GLY A 375 31.18 -21.10 -9.58
C GLY A 375 31.85 -20.61 -10.86
N ASN A 376 31.17 -20.82 -12.00
CA ASN A 376 31.65 -20.34 -13.30
C ASN A 376 31.21 -18.89 -13.55
N ILE A 377 32.06 -18.12 -14.24
CA ILE A 377 31.67 -16.85 -14.86
C ILE A 377 31.58 -17.12 -16.36
N ASP A 378 30.38 -17.04 -16.94
CA ASP A 378 30.15 -17.42 -18.34
C ASP A 378 29.63 -16.25 -19.17
N PHE A 379 30.45 -15.79 -20.13
CA PHE A 379 30.12 -14.76 -21.13
C PHE A 379 29.86 -15.34 -22.53
N ASN A 380 29.75 -16.65 -22.70
CA ASN A 380 29.55 -17.26 -24.01
C ASN A 380 28.28 -16.67 -24.65
N ASN A 381 28.46 -15.79 -25.64
CA ASN A 381 27.46 -14.98 -26.38
C ASN A 381 27.25 -13.53 -25.93
N SER A 382 27.91 -13.05 -24.88
CA SER A 382 27.88 -11.65 -24.49
C SER A 382 29.21 -10.95 -24.83
N PRO A 383 29.31 -10.21 -25.95
CA PRO A 383 30.51 -9.43 -26.24
C PRO A 383 30.75 -8.37 -25.17
N ILE A 384 31.97 -8.29 -24.65
CA ILE A 384 32.35 -7.33 -23.60
C ILE A 384 32.95 -6.07 -24.24
N SER A 385 32.54 -4.90 -23.76
CA SER A 385 33.04 -3.58 -24.18
C SER A 385 33.18 -2.63 -22.99
N GLY A 386 34.02 -1.60 -23.11
CA GLY A 386 34.27 -0.62 -22.04
C GLY A 386 35.48 0.25 -22.38
N THR A 387 35.27 1.54 -22.66
CA THR A 387 36.37 2.41 -23.10
C THR A 387 37.21 2.86 -21.91
N GLY A 388 38.40 2.28 -21.75
CA GLY A 388 39.33 2.64 -20.69
C GLY A 388 39.07 1.98 -19.33
N ASN A 389 38.11 1.07 -19.28
CA ASN A 389 37.73 0.29 -18.10
C ASN A 389 38.30 -1.13 -18.19
N ASN A 390 38.65 -1.69 -17.02
CA ASN A 390 39.21 -3.04 -16.88
C ASN A 390 38.16 -4.01 -16.31
N LEU A 391 38.31 -5.28 -16.67
CA LEU A 391 37.58 -6.42 -16.11
C LEU A 391 38.57 -7.44 -15.55
#